data_AF-A0A932ZPZ5-F1
#
_entry.id   AF-A0A932ZPZ5-F1
#
_cell.length_a   1.000
_cell.length_b   1.000
_cell.length_c   1.000
_cell.angle_alpha   90.00
_cell.angle_beta   90.00
_cell.angle_gamma   90.00
#
_symmetry.space_group_name_H-M   'P 1'
#
loop_
_entity.id
_entity.type
_entity.pdbx_description
1 polymer ?
#
loop_
_entity_poly.entity_id
_entity_poly.type
_entity_poly.pdbx_seq_one_letter_code
_entity_poly.pdbx_strand_id
1 'polypeptide(L)'
;MKTAVSVPDPVFRAAEKVARRLGMSRSELYAKAVAEFVLARGGPDVTAALDRLYAAEDSRVDEVLDRMQSASVLREPSGEPPGEW
;
A
#
# COMPACT_ATOMS: atom_id res chain seq x y z
N MET A 1 16.57 -13.30 1.88
CA MET A 1 16.94 -13.89 0.57
C MET A 1 18.14 -13.16 0.00
N LYS A 2 18.97 -13.81 -0.85
CA LYS A 2 20.03 -13.17 -1.63
C LYS A 2 19.65 -13.22 -3.12
N THR A 3 19.63 -12.07 -3.77
CA THR A 3 19.28 -11.94 -5.19
C THR A 3 20.33 -11.06 -5.86
N ALA A 4 20.81 -11.45 -7.04
CA ALA A 4 21.68 -10.60 -7.86
C ALA A 4 20.82 -9.69 -8.73
N VAL A 5 21.11 -8.39 -8.74
CA VAL A 5 20.41 -7.40 -9.55
C VAL A 5 21.40 -6.67 -10.45
N SER A 6 21.02 -6.47 -11.71
CA SER A 6 21.77 -5.64 -12.65
C SER A 6 21.31 -4.21 -12.53
N VAL A 7 22.25 -3.27 -12.40
CA VAL A 7 21.99 -1.83 -12.36
C VAL A 7 22.92 -1.10 -13.32
N PRO A 8 22.50 0.04 -13.91
CA PRO A 8 23.38 0.82 -14.76
C PRO A 8 24.64 1.28 -14.02
N ASP A 9 25.78 1.30 -14.71
CA ASP A 9 27.08 1.74 -14.19
C ASP A 9 27.04 3.10 -13.45
N PRO A 10 26.35 4.13 -13.97
CA PRO A 10 26.23 5.41 -13.28
C PRO A 10 25.53 5.30 -11.92
N VAL A 11 24.51 4.45 -11.83
CA VAL A 11 23.75 4.20 -10.59
C VAL A 11 24.64 3.50 -9.57
N PHE A 12 25.36 2.45 -10.01
CA PHE A 12 26.29 1.72 -9.16
C PHE A 12 27.36 2.65 -8.56
N ARG A 13 27.99 3.49 -9.39
CA ARG A 13 29.02 4.43 -8.94
C ARG A 13 28.48 5.48 -7.97
N ALA A 14 27.26 5.95 -8.17
CA ALA A 14 26.61 6.88 -7.26
C ALA A 14 26.31 6.22 -5.90
N ALA A 15 25.74 5.02 -5.92
CA ALA A 15 25.46 4.22 -4.73
C ALA A 15 26.74 3.95 -3.92
N GLU A 16 27.84 3.60 -4.59
CA GLU A 16 29.16 3.40 -3.96
C GLU A 16 29.66 4.62 -3.19
N LYS A 17 29.49 5.82 -3.74
CA LYS A 17 29.88 7.07 -3.05
C LYS A 17 29.02 7.30 -1.81
N VAL A 18 27.72 7.05 -1.92
CA VAL A 18 26.78 7.21 -0.80
C VAL A 18 27.06 6.20 0.30
N ALA A 19 27.24 4.92 -0.04
CA ALA A 19 27.56 3.85 0.91
C ALA A 19 28.81 4.20 1.72
N ARG A 20 29.90 4.61 1.05
CA ARG A 20 31.14 5.04 1.72
C ARG A 20 30.94 6.23 2.64
N ARG A 21 30.21 7.25 2.17
CA ARG A 21 29.92 8.46 2.98
C ARG A 21 29.12 8.13 4.25
N LEU A 22 28.23 7.14 4.18
CA LEU A 22 27.39 6.72 5.29
C LEU A 22 27.98 5.60 6.13
N GLY A 23 29.17 5.08 5.78
CA GLY A 23 29.77 3.93 6.45
C GLY A 23 28.98 2.63 6.29
N MET A 24 28.14 2.53 5.26
CA MET A 24 27.28 1.37 5.00
C MET A 24 27.92 0.39 4.04
N SER A 25 27.56 -0.89 4.17
CA SER A 25 27.87 -1.86 3.12
C SER A 25 27.02 -1.61 1.87
N ARG A 26 27.49 -2.06 0.70
CA ARG A 26 26.71 -2.01 -0.55
C ARG A 26 25.33 -2.65 -0.39
N SER A 27 25.30 -3.88 0.13
CA SER A 27 24.08 -4.66 0.27
C SER A 27 23.08 -3.98 1.23
N GLU A 28 23.58 -3.36 2.30
CA GLU A 28 22.77 -2.59 3.24
C GLU A 28 22.15 -1.36 2.57
N LEU A 29 22.95 -0.58 1.82
CA LEU A 29 22.44 0.58 1.10
C LEU A 29 21.31 0.19 0.12
N TYR A 30 21.52 -0.85 -0.69
CA TYR A 30 20.51 -1.31 -1.64
C TYR A 30 19.25 -1.85 -0.93
N ALA A 31 19.41 -2.61 0.15
CA ALA A 31 18.28 -3.10 0.93
C ALA A 31 17.45 -1.95 1.50
N LYS A 32 18.10 -0.94 2.08
CA LYS A 32 17.45 0.25 2.61
C LYS A 32 16.71 1.03 1.53
N ALA A 33 17.35 1.26 0.39
CA ALA A 33 16.75 1.98 -0.73
C ALA A 33 15.50 1.26 -1.28
N VAL A 34 15.54 -0.07 -1.41
CA VAL A 34 14.37 -0.86 -1.83
C VAL A 34 13.25 -0.79 -0.80
N ALA A 35 13.58 -0.93 0.49
CA ALA A 35 12.58 -0.84 1.56
C ALA A 35 11.88 0.53 1.56
N GLU A 36 12.64 1.62 1.51
CA GLU A 36 12.08 2.98 1.44
C GLU A 36 11.27 3.20 0.16
N PHE A 37 11.73 2.72 -0.98
CA PHE A 37 11.02 2.83 -2.26
C PHE A 37 9.68 2.09 -2.23
N VAL A 38 9.66 0.89 -1.66
CA VAL A 38 8.45 0.08 -1.48
C VAL A 38 7.52 0.76 -0.50
N LEU A 39 7.97 1.18 0.69
CA LEU A 39 7.13 1.87 1.67
C LEU A 39 6.52 3.17 1.12
N ALA A 40 7.25 3.89 0.27
CA ALA A 40 6.76 5.11 -0.35
C ALA A 40 5.70 4.87 -1.45
N ARG A 41 5.51 3.63 -1.93
CA ARG A 41 4.68 3.32 -3.11
C ARG A 41 3.65 2.22 -2.87
N GLY A 42 4.07 1.16 -2.21
CA GLY A 42 3.19 0.31 -1.43
C GLY A 42 2.96 1.04 -0.12
N GLY A 43 1.86 1.79 -0.04
CA GLY A 43 1.35 2.19 1.26
C GLY A 43 1.32 0.96 2.18
N PRO A 44 1.37 1.14 3.52
CA PRO A 44 1.12 0.02 4.42
C PRO A 44 -0.09 -0.73 3.87
N ASP A 45 -0.04 -2.06 3.85
CA ASP A 45 -1.22 -2.85 3.52
C ASP A 45 -2.23 -2.56 4.64
N VAL A 46 -2.92 -1.41 4.52
CA VAL A 46 -3.79 -0.85 5.54
C VAL A 46 -4.87 -1.87 5.80
N THR A 47 -5.33 -2.55 4.74
CA THR A 47 -6.16 -3.74 4.81
C THR A 47 -5.52 -4.80 5.71
N ALA A 48 -4.33 -5.32 5.41
CA ALA A 48 -3.70 -6.35 6.26
C ALA A 48 -3.32 -5.86 7.69
N ALA A 49 -3.15 -4.55 7.89
CA ALA A 49 -2.95 -3.97 9.21
C ALA A 49 -4.26 -3.91 10.00
N LEU A 50 -5.35 -3.47 9.37
CA LEU A 50 -6.70 -3.44 9.94
C LEU A 50 -7.23 -4.85 10.17
N ASP A 51 -7.00 -5.79 9.25
CA ASP A 51 -7.38 -7.20 9.39
C ASP A 51 -6.72 -7.81 10.64
N ARG A 52 -5.43 -7.51 10.89
CA ARG A 52 -4.73 -7.97 12.10
C ARG A 52 -5.27 -7.32 13.37
N LEU A 53 -5.61 -6.04 13.34
CA LEU A 53 -6.16 -5.34 14.50
C LEU A 53 -7.55 -5.88 14.85
N TYR A 54 -8.45 -5.96 13.85
CA TYR A 54 -9.83 -6.39 14.04
C TYR A 54 -10.00 -7.92 14.10
N ALA A 55 -8.95 -8.70 13.86
CA ALA A 55 -8.93 -10.11 14.25
C ALA A 55 -8.95 -10.29 15.78
N ALA A 56 -8.47 -9.31 16.54
CA ALA A 56 -8.45 -9.34 18.01
C ALA A 56 -9.50 -8.42 18.65
N GLU A 57 -9.94 -7.37 17.96
CA GLU A 57 -10.91 -6.39 18.45
C GLU A 57 -12.21 -6.43 17.66
N ASP A 58 -13.34 -6.44 18.35
CA ASP A 58 -14.66 -6.34 17.71
C ASP A 58 -14.87 -4.93 17.15
N SER A 59 -15.12 -4.84 15.85
CA SER A 59 -15.34 -3.59 15.11
C SER A 59 -16.73 -3.47 14.51
N ARG A 60 -17.65 -4.33 14.94
CA ARG A 60 -19.05 -4.26 14.49
C ARG A 60 -19.67 -2.92 14.90
N VAL A 61 -20.35 -2.31 13.94
CA VAL A 61 -21.18 -1.13 14.17
C VAL A 61 -22.47 -1.54 14.87
N ASP A 62 -23.11 -0.62 15.58
CA ASP A 62 -24.44 -0.86 16.15
C ASP A 62 -25.42 -1.36 15.07
N GLU A 63 -26.24 -2.36 15.42
CA GLU A 63 -27.13 -3.04 14.47
C GLU A 63 -28.12 -2.10 13.77
N VAL A 64 -28.56 -1.04 14.46
CA VAL A 64 -29.46 -0.05 13.87
C VAL A 64 -28.72 0.78 12.83
N LEU A 65 -27.49 1.20 13.13
CA LEU A 65 -26.65 1.97 12.22
C LEU A 65 -26.24 1.15 10.98
N ASP A 66 -25.87 -0.12 11.17
CA ASP A 66 -25.53 -1.04 10.07
C ASP A 66 -26.70 -1.22 9.10
N ARG A 67 -27.92 -1.38 9.65
CA ARG A 67 -29.15 -1.49 8.86
C ARG A 67 -29.46 -0.19 8.10
N MET A 68 -29.32 0.96 8.75
CA MET A 68 -29.53 2.27 8.12
C MET A 68 -28.54 2.51 6.99
N GLN A 69 -27.27 2.17 7.18
CA GLN A 69 -26.24 2.32 6.15
C GLN A 69 -26.50 1.41 4.96
N SER A 70 -26.81 0.14 5.18
CA SER A 70 -27.11 -0.83 4.11
C SER A 70 -28.33 -0.40 3.27
N ALA A 71 -29.36 0.16 3.91
CA ALA A 71 -30.55 0.67 3.21
C ALA A 71 -30.26 1.93 2.37
N SER A 72 -29.18 2.68 2.66
CA SER A 72 -28.84 3.91 1.94
C SER A 72 -28.18 3.66 0.58
N VAL A 73 -27.51 2.51 0.40
CA VAL A 73 -26.80 2.14 -0.84
C VAL A 73 -27.76 1.70 -1.95
N LEU A 74 -28.94 1.17 -1.61
CA LEU A 74 -29.95 0.71 -2.57
C LEU A 74 -30.75 1.84 -3.24
N ARG A 75 -30.36 3.10 -3.05
CA ARG A 75 -31.03 4.25 -3.65
C ARG A 75 -30.23 4.85 -4.81
N GLU A 76 -29.85 4.01 -5.77
CA GLU A 76 -29.75 4.48 -7.15
C GLU A 76 -31.18 4.55 -7.71
N PRO A 77 -31.75 5.73 -7.99
CA PRO A 77 -32.98 5.77 -8.76
C PRO A 77 -32.65 5.16 -10.13
N SER A 78 -33.31 4.05 -10.44
CA SER A 78 -33.36 3.46 -11.77
C SER A 78 -33.46 4.58 -12.79
N GLY A 79 -32.39 4.77 -13.58
CA GLY A 79 -32.37 5.76 -14.64
C GLY A 79 -33.62 5.60 -15.50
N GLU A 80 -34.32 6.71 -15.74
CA GLU A 80 -35.39 6.75 -16.73
C GLU A 80 -34.87 6.15 -18.05
N PRO A 81 -35.63 5.28 -18.72
CA PRO A 81 -35.23 4.78 -20.03
C PRO A 81 -35.04 5.99 -20.97
N PRO A 82 -33.96 6.02 -21.78
CA PRO A 82 -33.78 7.11 -22.72
C PRO A 82 -34.97 7.18 -23.66
N GLY A 83 -35.50 8.39 -23.82
CA GLY A 83 -36.73 8.68 -24.53
C GLY A 83 -36.80 8.04 -25.92
N GLU A 84 -38.03 7.66 -26.26
CA GLU A 84 -38.44 7.20 -27.57
C GLU A 84 -37.87 8.11 -28.67
N TRP A 85 -37.08 7.51 -29.56
CA TRP A 85 -36.85 7.99 -30.92
C TRP A 85 -37.40 6.94 -31.88
#